data_AF-A0A8T7K958-F1
#
_entry.id   AF-A0A8T7K958-F1
#
_cell.length_a   1.000
_cell.length_b   1.000
_cell.length_c   1.000
_cell.angle_alpha   90.00
_cell.angle_beta   90.00
_cell.angle_gamma   90.00
#
_symmetry.space_group_name_H-M   'P 1'
#
loop_
_entity.id
_entity.type
_entity.pdbx_description
1 polymer ?
#
loop_
_entity_poly.entity_id
_entity_poly.type
_entity_poly.pdbx_seq_one_letter_code
_entity_poly.pdbx_strand_id
1 'polypeptide(L)' 'MNDISALSFEAAFEELEALIGKLDGGDLGLEESVTLFERARALADHCQNLLDKAELRVKQLSDSGRVEDVS' A
#
# COMPACT_ATOMS: atom_id res chain seq x y z
N MET A 1 4.43 -15.39 -9.84
CA MET A 1 4.12 -14.42 -8.76
C MET A 1 3.94 -13.06 -9.39
N ASN A 2 2.86 -12.36 -9.06
CA ASN A 2 2.61 -11.03 -9.56
C ASN A 2 3.64 -10.06 -8.95
N ASP A 3 4.28 -9.24 -9.78
CA ASP A 3 5.28 -8.27 -9.33
C ASP A 3 4.57 -7.12 -8.60
N ILE A 4 4.77 -7.02 -7.28
CA ILE A 4 4.14 -6.02 -6.43
C ILE A 4 4.51 -4.60 -6.87
N SER A 5 5.75 -4.41 -7.37
CA SER A 5 6.25 -3.08 -7.75
C SER A 5 5.48 -2.45 -8.92
N ALA A 6 4.80 -3.28 -9.72
CA ALA A 6 4.00 -2.86 -10.87
C ALA A 6 2.53 -2.58 -10.53
N LEU A 7 2.08 -2.85 -9.30
CA LEU A 7 0.68 -2.67 -8.91
C LEU A 7 0.33 -1.20 -8.68
N SER A 8 -0.90 -0.82 -9.04
CA SER A 8 -1.51 0.42 -8.55
C SER A 8 -1.85 0.30 -7.07
N PHE A 9 -2.18 1.43 -6.44
CA PHE A 9 -2.60 1.44 -5.04
C PHE A 9 -3.85 0.58 -4.84
N GLU A 10 -4.86 0.75 -5.68
CA GLU A 10 -6.15 0.05 -5.59
C GLU A 10 -5.95 -1.47 -5.74
N ALA A 11 -5.16 -1.90 -6.72
CA ALA A 11 -4.88 -3.31 -6.95
C ALA A 11 -4.08 -3.93 -5.80
N ALA A 12 -3.07 -3.23 -5.28
CA ALA A 12 -2.28 -3.71 -4.15
C ALA A 12 -3.11 -3.76 -2.85
N PHE A 13 -4.00 -2.79 -2.64
CA PHE A 13 -4.86 -2.71 -1.48
C PHE A 13 -5.95 -3.79 -1.50
N GLU A 14 -6.62 -4.01 -2.64
CA GLU A 14 -7.60 -5.09 -2.80
C GLU A 14 -6.96 -6.46 -2.54
N GLU A 15 -5.74 -6.68 -3.06
CA GLU A 15 -5.03 -7.92 -2.80
C GLU A 15 -4.65 -8.06 -1.32
N LEU A 16 -4.21 -6.98 -0.67
CA LEU A 16 -3.88 -6.96 0.76
C LEU A 16 -5.10 -7.33 1.61
N GLU A 17 -6.26 -6.72 1.36
CA GLU A 17 -7.51 -7.04 2.06
C GLU A 17 -7.90 -8.51 1.90
N ALA A 18 -7.75 -9.06 0.69
CA ALA A 18 -8.03 -10.46 0.44
C ALA A 18 -7.09 -11.41 1.21
N LEU A 19 -5.82 -11.04 1.38
CA LEU A 19 -4.87 -11.83 2.17
C LEU A 19 -5.16 -11.76 3.67
N ILE A 20 -5.49 -10.57 4.19
CA ILE A 20 -5.88 -10.38 5.59
C ILE A 20 -7.13 -11.21 5.89
N GLY A 21 -8.14 -11.17 5.01
CA GLY A 21 -9.34 -11.98 5.18
C GLY A 21 -9.07 -13.50 5.22
N LYS A 22 -8.05 -13.98 4.50
CA LYS A 22 -7.61 -15.38 4.60
C LYS A 22 -6.91 -15.68 5.92
N LEU A 23 -6.03 -14.79 6.36
CA LEU A 23 -5.31 -14.93 7.64
C LEU A 23 -6.28 -14.96 8.83
N ASP A 24 -7.31 -14.11 8.82
CA ASP A 24 -8.35 -14.06 9.85
C ASP A 24 -9.26 -15.29 9.86
N GLY A 25 -9.32 -16.03 8.74
CA GLY A 25 -10.10 -17.26 8.61
C GLY A 25 -9.61 -18.42 9.47
N GLY A 26 -8.36 -18.40 9.93
CA GLY A 26 -7.83 -19.34 10.94
C GLY A 26 -7.64 -20.79 10.51
N ASP A 27 -8.01 -21.17 9.28
CA ASP A 27 -7.97 -22.55 8.77
C ASP A 27 -6.68 -22.86 7.97
N LEU A 28 -5.63 -22.05 8.17
CA LEU A 28 -4.37 -22.11 7.43
C LEU A 28 -3.29 -22.89 8.19
N GLY A 29 -2.48 -23.65 7.46
CA GLY A 29 -1.26 -24.25 8.02
C GLY A 29 -0.21 -23.19 8.37
N LEU A 30 0.77 -23.54 9.21
CA LEU A 30 1.83 -22.61 9.62
C LEU A 30 2.62 -22.03 8.43
N GLU A 31 3.06 -22.88 7.52
CA GLU A 31 3.86 -22.47 6.35
C GLU A 31 3.06 -21.56 5.40
N GLU A 32 1.77 -21.86 5.21
CA GLU A 32 0.86 -21.04 4.43
C GLU A 32 0.62 -19.68 5.09
N SER A 33 0.43 -19.68 6.42
CA SER A 33 0.23 -18.45 7.21
C SER A 33 1.45 -17.52 7.11
N VAL A 34 2.66 -18.08 7.19
CA VAL A 34 3.91 -17.30 7.01
C VAL A 34 3.99 -16.73 5.60
N THR A 35 3.71 -17.54 4.57
CA THR A 35 3.76 -17.10 3.17
C THR A 35 2.77 -15.96 2.89
N LEU A 36 1.53 -16.08 3.39
CA LEU A 36 0.50 -15.05 3.23
C LEU A 36 0.87 -13.77 3.99
N PHE A 37 1.45 -13.91 5.19
CA PHE A 37 1.92 -12.77 5.99
C PHE A 37 3.06 -12.01 5.30
N GLU A 38 4.05 -12.70 4.75
CA GLU A 38 5.15 -12.08 4.00
C GLU A 38 4.63 -11.29 2.80
N ARG A 39 3.67 -11.86 2.06
CA ARG A 39 3.04 -11.18 0.92
C ARG A 39 2.22 -9.98 1.37
N ALA A 40 1.42 -10.12 2.43
CA ALA A 40 0.62 -9.03 2.98
C ALA A 40 1.51 -7.86 3.42
N ARG A 41 2.63 -8.16 4.08
CA ARG A 41 3.62 -7.14 4.47
C ARG A 41 4.20 -6.41 3.27
N ALA A 42 4.61 -7.14 2.23
CA ALA A 42 5.17 -6.53 1.02
C ALA A 42 4.15 -5.63 0.30
N LEU A 43 2.87 -6.01 0.27
CA LEU A 43 1.79 -5.17 -0.28
C LEU A 43 1.57 -3.92 0.58
N ALA A 44 1.57 -4.04 1.91
CA ALA A 44 1.43 -2.90 2.82
C ALA A 44 2.57 -1.89 2.63
N ASP A 45 3.81 -2.37 2.54
CA ASP A 45 4.98 -1.52 2.28
C ASP A 45 4.87 -0.80 0.92
N HIS A 46 4.37 -1.49 -0.11
CA HIS A 46 4.12 -0.88 -1.43
C HIS A 46 3.03 0.19 -1.39
N CYS A 47 1.90 -0.08 -0.72
CA CYS A 47 0.84 0.90 -0.53
C CYS A 47 1.36 2.16 0.19
N GLN A 48 2.13 2.01 1.26
CA GLN A 48 2.73 3.13 1.97
C GLN A 48 3.65 3.96 1.05
N ASN A 49 4.51 3.29 0.28
CA ASN A 49 5.40 3.98 -0.67
C ASN A 49 4.62 4.77 -1.75
N LEU A 50 3.47 4.27 -2.19
CA LEU A 50 2.61 5.00 -3.14
C LEU A 50 1.97 6.23 -2.50
N LEU A 51 1.50 6.12 -1.26
CA LEU A 51 0.94 7.23 -0.49
C LEU A 51 1.99 8.30 -0.23
N ASP A 52 3.19 7.93 0.20
CA ASP A 52 4.30 8.87 0.44
C ASP A 52 4.66 9.65 -0.83
N LYS A 53 4.69 8.98 -1.99
CA LYS A 53 4.92 9.63 -3.29
C LYS A 53 3.80 10.60 -3.65
N ALA A 54 2.55 10.22 -3.40
CA ALA A 54 1.39 11.07 -3.65
C ALA A 54 1.43 12.32 -2.76
N GLU A 55 1.70 12.16 -1.46
CA GLU A 55 1.84 13.26 -0.51
C GLU A 55 2.97 14.21 -0.90
N LEU A 56 4.15 13.67 -1.24
CA LEU A 56 5.29 14.47 -1.69
C LEU A 56 4.93 15.30 -2.93
N ARG A 57 4.21 14.71 -3.88
CA ARG A 57 3.76 15.41 -5.09
C ARG A 57 2.77 16.53 -4.76
N VAL A 58 1.81 16.30 -3.87
CA VAL A 58 0.88 17.34 -3.39
C VAL A 58 1.65 18.47 -2.73
N LYS A 59 2.58 18.16 -1.83
CA LYS A 59 3.41 19.15 -1.14
C LYS A 59 4.22 19.99 -2.11
N GLN A 60 4.86 19.38 -3.12
CA GLN A 60 5.62 20.11 -4.15
C GLN A 60 4.74 21.06 -4.97
N LEU A 61 3.51 20.67 -5.29
CA LEU A 61 2.55 21.53 -6.00
C LEU A 61 2.09 22.70 -5.13
N SER A 62 1.88 22.47 -3.83
CA SER A 62 1.53 23.52 -2.87
C SER A 62 2.67 24.51 -2.62
N ASP A 63 3.92 24.02 -2.54
CA ASP A 63 5.11 24.86 -2.32
C ASP A 63 5.51 25.66 -3.57
N SER A 64 5.34 25.05 -4.75
CA SER A 64 5.58 25.72 -6.05
C SER A 64 4.46 26.70 -6.42
N GLY A 65 3.32 26.66 -5.72
CA GLY A 65 2.20 27.58 -5.86
C GLY A 65 2.05 28.45 -4.62
N ARG A 66 2.93 29.45 -4.45
CA ARG A 66 2.64 30.61 -3.60
C ARG A 66 1.36 31.28 -4.11
N VAL A 67 0.21 30.85 -3.61
CA VAL A 67 -0.88 31.77 -3.31
C VAL A 67 -0.44 32.50 -2.06
N GLU A 68 0.38 33.54 -2.26
CA GLU A 68 0.37 34.66 -1.33
C GLU A 68 -1.05 35.24 -1.37
N ASP A 69 -1.63 35.37 -0.18
CA ASP A 69 -2.82 36.14 0.22
C ASP A 69 -3.68 35.23 1.13
N VAL A 70 -3.90 35.51 2.42
CA VAL A 70 -4.01 36.81 3.10
C VAL A 70 -3.60 36.65 4.57
N SER A 71 -2.95 37.70 5.08
CA SER A 71 -2.83 38.19 6.47
C SER A 71 -3.47 37.40 7.61
#